data_AF-M0II49-F1
#
_entry.id   AF-M0II49-F1
#
_cell.length_a   1.000
_cell.length_b   1.000
_cell.length_c   1.000
_cell.angle_alpha   90.00
_cell.angle_beta   90.00
_cell.angle_gamma   90.00
#
_symmetry.space_group_name_H-M   'P 1'
#
loop_
_entity.id
_entity.type
_entity.pdbx_description
1 polymer ?
#
loop_
_entity_poly.entity_id
_entity_poly.type
_entity_poly.pdbx_seq_one_letter_code
_entity_poly.pdbx_strand_id
1 'polypeptide(L)'
;MDALILQTTASGAPVSAVAGTFALFALFLSITAHIAARNVLGDVEVKKAFAVGPVPAAIAVVFTTFGWNSFLALGLALALDFGFVKFLYGRSNRLSAYIVGIHFVVSVLLGTVLFGLLVILSSAPV
;
A
#
# COMPACT_ATOMS: atom_id res chain seq x y z
N MET A 1 25.43 18.51 8.60
CA MET A 1 24.59 17.88 7.55
C MET A 1 23.44 17.23 8.29
N ASP A 2 22.37 17.98 8.48
CA ASP A 2 21.20 17.47 9.20
C ASP A 2 20.52 16.44 8.31
N ALA A 3 20.52 15.19 8.76
CA ALA A 3 19.78 14.14 8.10
C ALA A 3 18.30 14.53 8.17
N LEU A 4 17.71 14.79 7.01
CA LEU A 4 16.26 14.88 6.85
C LEU A 4 15.69 13.51 7.24
N ILE A 5 15.33 13.35 8.52
CA ILE A 5 14.61 12.18 9.03
C ILE A 5 13.20 12.24 8.43
N LEU A 6 13.01 11.60 7.28
CA LEU A 6 11.72 11.52 6.57
C LEU A 6 10.75 10.54 7.23
N GLN A 7 11.18 9.84 8.29
CA GLN A 7 10.36 8.90 9.04
C GLN A 7 10.50 9.19 10.52
N THR A 8 9.42 9.66 11.14
CA THR A 8 9.26 9.60 12.59
C THR A 8 9.52 8.17 13.04
N THR A 9 10.62 7.94 13.76
CA THR A 9 10.80 6.72 14.55
C THR A 9 9.55 6.55 15.40
N ALA A 10 8.84 5.43 15.25
CA ALA A 10 7.55 5.24 15.90
C ALA A 10 7.61 5.19 17.43
N SER A 11 8.81 5.15 18.02
CA SER A 11 9.00 5.29 19.46
C SER A 11 8.53 6.67 19.93
N GLY A 12 7.31 6.72 20.48
CA GLY A 12 6.70 7.94 21.04
C GLY A 12 5.68 8.64 20.15
N ALA A 13 5.35 8.10 18.96
CA ALA A 13 4.28 8.65 18.13
C ALA A 13 2.90 8.47 18.80
N PRO A 14 2.01 9.48 18.80
CA PRO A 14 0.67 9.32 19.33
C PRO A 14 -0.12 8.29 18.51
N VAL A 15 -0.97 7.51 19.18
CA VAL A 15 -1.78 6.45 18.54
C VAL A 15 -2.58 6.98 17.36
N SER A 16 -3.07 8.23 17.43
CA SER A 16 -3.79 8.89 16.35
C SER A 16 -2.95 9.08 15.08
N ALA A 17 -1.64 9.34 15.18
CA ALA A 17 -0.76 9.49 14.03
C ALA A 17 -0.51 8.14 13.34
N VAL A 18 -0.31 7.08 14.13
CA VAL A 18 -0.15 5.71 13.61
C VAL A 18 -1.45 5.25 12.94
N ALA A 19 -2.60 5.47 13.58
CA ALA A 19 -3.91 5.14 13.02
C ALA A 19 -4.20 5.93 11.74
N GLY A 20 -3.87 7.23 11.69
CA GLY A 20 -4.01 8.06 10.49
C GLY A 20 -3.15 7.56 9.33
N THR A 21 -1.89 7.20 9.61
CA THR A 21 -0.97 6.64 8.60
C THR A 21 -1.51 5.31 8.07
N PHE A 22 -1.93 4.41 8.95
CA PHE A 22 -2.55 3.15 8.57
C PHE A 22 -3.81 3.36 7.74
N ALA A 23 -4.73 4.23 8.16
CA ALA A 23 -6.00 4.47 7.46
C ALA A 23 -5.80 5.05 6.06
N LEU A 24 -4.92 6.06 5.91
CA LEU A 24 -4.58 6.64 4.62
C LEU A 24 -3.91 5.62 3.70
N PHE A 25 -2.99 4.81 4.26
CA PHE A 25 -2.28 3.82 3.46
C PHE A 25 -3.18 2.64 3.06
N ALA A 26 -4.05 2.19 3.96
CA ALA A 26 -5.07 1.19 3.66
C ALA A 26 -6.02 1.69 2.56
N LEU A 27 -6.49 2.93 2.65
CA LEU A 27 -7.34 3.55 1.61
C LEU A 27 -6.62 3.61 0.27
N PHE A 28 -5.38 4.10 0.27
CA PHE A 28 -4.53 4.16 -0.93
C PHE A 28 -4.41 2.79 -1.61
N LEU A 29 -4.04 1.75 -0.84
CA LEU A 29 -3.90 0.38 -1.35
C LEU A 29 -5.24 -0.25 -1.74
N SER A 30 -6.34 0.11 -1.09
CA SER A 30 -7.67 -0.35 -1.51
C SER A 30 -8.09 0.23 -2.87
N ILE A 31 -7.78 1.51 -3.11
CA ILE A 31 -8.06 2.17 -4.39
C ILE A 31 -7.24 1.52 -5.50
N THR A 32 -5.94 1.31 -5.29
CA THR A 32 -5.07 0.71 -6.32
C THR A 32 -5.38 -0.77 -6.53
N ALA A 33 -5.76 -1.53 -5.49
CA ALA A 33 -6.26 -2.89 -5.62
C ALA A 33 -7.54 -2.96 -6.48
N HIS A 34 -8.44 -1.99 -6.34
CA HIS A 34 -9.66 -1.91 -7.16
C HIS A 34 -9.34 -1.65 -8.63
N ILE A 35 -8.42 -0.72 -8.89
CA ILE A 35 -7.95 -0.42 -10.25
C ILE A 35 -7.31 -1.65 -10.88
N ALA A 36 -6.47 -2.37 -10.13
CA ALA A 36 -5.82 -3.58 -10.61
C ALA A 36 -6.82 -4.71 -10.90
N ALA A 37 -7.78 -4.95 -10.01
CA ALA A 37 -8.81 -5.96 -10.20
C ALA A 37 -9.69 -5.63 -11.41
N ARG A 38 -10.11 -4.36 -11.58
CA ARG A 38 -10.88 -3.95 -12.77
C ARG A 38 -10.08 -4.07 -14.06
N ASN A 39 -8.79 -3.76 -14.03
CA ASN A 39 -7.93 -3.87 -15.22
C ASN A 39 -7.86 -5.30 -15.76
N VAL A 40 -7.88 -6.30 -14.88
CA VAL A 40 -7.78 -7.72 -15.28
C VAL A 40 -9.15 -8.36 -15.51
N LEU A 41 -10.14 -8.05 -14.66
CA LEU A 41 -11.42 -8.78 -14.60
C LEU A 41 -12.60 -7.99 -15.20
N GLY A 42 -12.43 -6.71 -15.53
CA GLY A 42 -13.51 -5.85 -15.98
C GLY A 42 -14.30 -5.30 -14.79
N ASP A 43 -15.60 -5.61 -14.70
CA ASP A 43 -16.42 -5.10 -13.60
C ASP A 43 -16.25 -5.95 -12.34
N VAL A 44 -15.95 -5.30 -11.22
CA VAL A 44 -15.67 -5.96 -9.93
C VAL A 44 -16.29 -5.18 -8.78
N GLU A 45 -16.68 -5.92 -7.74
CA GLU A 45 -17.22 -5.34 -6.52
C GLU A 45 -16.16 -4.55 -5.74
N VAL A 46 -16.42 -3.26 -5.50
CA VAL A 46 -15.57 -2.37 -4.70
C VAL A 46 -15.28 -2.95 -3.31
N LYS A 47 -16.27 -3.61 -2.69
CA LYS A 47 -16.16 -4.20 -1.35
C LYS A 47 -15.00 -5.19 -1.24
N LYS A 48 -14.74 -5.96 -2.30
CA LYS A 48 -13.65 -6.94 -2.32
C LYS A 48 -12.29 -6.25 -2.32
N ALA A 49 -12.12 -5.22 -3.14
CA ALA A 49 -10.88 -4.43 -3.16
C ALA A 49 -10.60 -3.70 -1.83
N PHE A 50 -11.65 -3.20 -1.17
CA PHE A 50 -11.52 -2.56 0.15
C PHE A 50 -11.11 -3.53 1.26
N ALA A 51 -11.36 -4.83 1.12
CA ALA A 51 -10.83 -5.84 2.04
C ALA A 51 -9.36 -6.19 1.79
N VAL A 52 -8.83 -5.90 0.60
CA VAL A 52 -7.44 -6.20 0.21
C VAL A 52 -6.47 -5.19 0.81
N GLY A 53 -6.65 -3.89 0.53
CA GLY A 53 -5.71 -2.82 0.91
C GLY A 53 -5.25 -2.74 2.37
N PRO A 54 -6.11 -2.97 3.39
CA PRO A 54 -5.71 -2.92 4.79
C PRO A 54 -4.62 -3.93 5.19
N VAL A 55 -4.54 -5.07 4.51
CA VAL A 55 -3.59 -6.15 4.85
C VAL A 55 -2.13 -5.75 4.57
N PRO A 56 -1.74 -5.37 3.33
CA PRO A 56 -0.39 -4.86 3.06
C PRO A 56 -0.11 -3.55 3.81
N ALA A 57 -1.12 -2.72 4.08
CA ALA A 57 -0.94 -1.51 4.88
C ALA A 57 -0.52 -1.82 6.33
N ALA A 58 -1.18 -2.81 6.97
CA ALA A 58 -0.82 -3.24 8.32
C ALA A 58 0.62 -3.76 8.38
N ILE A 59 1.02 -4.57 7.40
CA ILE A 59 2.40 -5.09 7.31
C ILE A 59 3.41 -3.95 7.23
N ALA A 60 3.19 -3.01 6.31
CA ALA A 60 4.10 -1.89 6.13
C ALA A 60 4.22 -1.03 7.40
N VAL A 61 3.09 -0.70 8.04
CA VAL A 61 3.06 0.11 9.25
C VAL A 61 3.76 -0.61 10.39
N VAL A 62 3.50 -1.90 10.62
CA VAL A 62 4.14 -2.70 11.68
C VAL A 62 5.65 -2.79 11.45
N PHE A 63 6.08 -3.20 10.25
CA PHE A 63 7.51 -3.37 9.98
C PHE A 63 8.28 -2.04 10.07
N THR A 64 7.67 -0.96 9.57
CA THR A 64 8.25 0.39 9.70
C THR A 64 8.33 0.82 11.16
N THR A 65 7.28 0.58 11.93
CA THR A 65 7.18 0.93 13.36
C THR A 65 8.29 0.28 14.18
N PHE A 66 8.56 -1.00 13.92
CA PHE A 66 9.58 -1.76 14.66
C PHE A 66 10.97 -1.77 14.01
N GLY A 67 11.16 -1.05 12.89
CA GLY A 67 12.43 -1.03 12.16
C GLY A 67 12.86 -2.41 11.65
N TRP A 68 11.89 -3.27 11.32
CA TRP A 68 12.17 -4.61 10.80
C TRP A 68 12.55 -4.58 9.33
N ASN A 69 13.13 -5.69 8.84
CA ASN A 69 13.63 -5.80 7.47
C ASN A 69 12.53 -5.54 6.43
N SER A 70 12.72 -4.51 5.58
CA SER A 70 11.74 -4.09 4.58
C SER A 70 11.54 -5.09 3.44
N PHE A 71 12.55 -5.90 3.09
CA PHE A 71 12.40 -6.96 2.09
C PHE A 71 11.50 -8.09 2.60
N LEU A 72 11.59 -8.41 3.90
CA LEU A 72 10.66 -9.34 4.53
C LEU A 72 9.24 -8.77 4.57
N ALA A 73 9.09 -7.47 4.85
CA ALA A 73 7.79 -6.79 4.80
C ALA A 73 7.17 -6.90 3.40
N LEU A 74 7.94 -6.59 2.35
CA LEU A 74 7.50 -6.67 0.97
C LEU A 74 7.09 -8.09 0.57
N GLY A 75 7.93 -9.09 0.88
CA GLY A 75 7.62 -10.49 0.60
C GLY A 75 6.33 -10.94 1.28
N LEU A 76 6.14 -10.60 2.55
CA LEU A 76 4.93 -10.93 3.31
C LEU A 76 3.70 -10.20 2.77
N ALA A 77 3.84 -8.91 2.42
CA ALA A 77 2.76 -8.11 1.86
C ALA A 77 2.27 -8.69 0.53
N LEU A 78 3.18 -9.03 -0.38
CA LEU A 78 2.82 -9.65 -1.67
C LEU A 78 2.20 -11.03 -1.50
N ALA A 79 2.71 -11.84 -0.56
CA ALA A 79 2.17 -13.17 -0.29
C ALA A 79 0.74 -13.12 0.27
N LEU A 80 0.47 -12.24 1.25
CA LEU A 80 -0.87 -12.08 1.81
C LEU A 80 -1.83 -11.41 0.82
N ASP A 81 -1.36 -10.41 0.06
CA ASP A 81 -2.14 -9.78 -0.99
C ASP A 81 -2.60 -10.82 -2.03
N PHE A 82 -1.68 -11.69 -2.47
CA PHE A 82 -2.02 -12.83 -3.35
C PHE A 82 -3.04 -13.78 -2.73
N GLY A 83 -2.88 -14.13 -1.45
CA GLY A 83 -3.84 -14.96 -0.72
C GLY A 83 -5.23 -14.34 -0.69
N PHE A 84 -5.33 -13.05 -0.35
CA PHE A 84 -6.58 -12.31 -0.27
C PHE A 84 -7.24 -12.15 -1.63
N VAL A 85 -6.50 -11.72 -2.65
CA VAL A 85 -7.01 -11.59 -4.02
C VAL A 85 -7.53 -12.93 -4.52
N LYS A 86 -6.76 -14.01 -4.33
CA LYS A 86 -7.19 -15.35 -4.75
C LYS A 86 -8.46 -15.79 -4.04
N PHE A 87 -8.55 -15.58 -2.73
CA PHE A 87 -9.70 -15.95 -1.92
C PHE A 87 -10.96 -15.13 -2.29
N LEU A 88 -10.86 -13.80 -2.35
CA LEU A 88 -11.99 -12.90 -2.57
C LEU A 88 -12.55 -12.95 -3.99
N TYR A 89 -11.67 -13.11 -4.99
CA TYR A 89 -12.07 -13.12 -6.40
C TYR A 89 -12.27 -14.53 -6.97
N GLY A 90 -11.83 -15.58 -6.26
CA GLY A 90 -12.04 -16.98 -6.68
C GLY A 90 -11.38 -17.33 -8.02
N ARG A 91 -10.20 -16.75 -8.30
CA ARG A 91 -9.51 -16.88 -9.60
C ARG A 91 -8.31 -17.83 -9.55
N SER A 92 -7.87 -18.24 -10.75
CA SER A 92 -6.68 -19.08 -10.92
C SER A 92 -5.42 -18.37 -10.42
N ASN A 93 -4.38 -19.13 -10.05
CA ASN A 93 -3.11 -18.57 -9.57
C ASN A 93 -2.53 -17.53 -10.54
N ARG A 94 -2.63 -17.80 -11.84
CA ARG A 94 -2.11 -16.90 -12.88
C ARG A 94 -2.82 -15.55 -12.87
N LEU A 95 -4.16 -15.54 -12.81
CA LEU A 95 -4.93 -14.30 -12.79
C LEU A 95 -4.73 -13.53 -11.48
N SER A 96 -4.72 -14.22 -10.34
CA SER A 96 -4.46 -13.58 -9.05
C SER A 96 -3.06 -12.96 -8.99
N ALA A 97 -2.04 -13.65 -9.55
CA ALA A 97 -0.69 -13.11 -9.64
C ALA A 97 -0.62 -11.88 -10.54
N TYR A 98 -1.35 -11.87 -11.68
CA TYR A 98 -1.43 -10.68 -12.53
C TYR A 98 -2.07 -9.50 -11.80
N ILE A 99 -3.16 -9.72 -11.06
CA ILE A 99 -3.83 -8.66 -10.29
C ILE A 99 -2.86 -8.08 -9.24
N VAL A 100 -2.17 -8.93 -8.46
CA VAL A 100 -1.19 -8.46 -7.46
C VAL A 100 -0.02 -7.72 -8.10
N GLY A 101 0.50 -8.23 -9.22
CA GLY A 101 1.56 -7.55 -9.96
C GLY A 101 1.15 -6.16 -10.43
N ILE A 102 -0.05 -6.02 -10.99
CA ILE A 102 -0.60 -4.73 -11.40
C ILE A 102 -0.85 -3.85 -10.17
N HIS A 103 -1.41 -4.39 -9.10
CA HIS A 103 -1.64 -3.66 -7.84
C HIS A 103 -0.34 -3.07 -7.29
N PHE A 104 0.73 -3.86 -7.24
CA PHE A 104 2.05 -3.39 -6.85
C PHE A 104 2.56 -2.27 -7.76
N VAL A 105 2.55 -2.47 -9.08
CA VAL A 105 3.04 -1.47 -10.05
C VAL A 105 2.24 -0.17 -9.97
N VAL A 106 0.91 -0.25 -9.96
CA VAL A 106 0.03 0.93 -9.87
C VAL A 106 0.24 1.67 -8.55
N SER A 107 0.39 0.96 -7.44
CA SER A 107 0.72 1.55 -6.14
C SER A 107 2.07 2.28 -6.14
N VAL A 108 3.11 1.69 -6.74
CA VAL A 108 4.41 2.35 -6.87
C VAL A 108 4.29 3.60 -7.74
N LEU A 109 3.69 3.50 -8.94
CA LEU A 109 3.56 4.63 -9.86
C LEU A 109 2.76 5.79 -9.24
N LEU A 110 1.59 5.50 -8.67
CA LEU A 110 0.76 6.52 -8.05
C LEU A 110 1.44 7.12 -6.82
N GLY A 111 2.08 6.29 -5.99
CA GLY A 111 2.84 6.74 -4.83
C GLY A 111 3.99 7.68 -5.22
N THR A 112 4.76 7.33 -6.25
CA THR A 112 5.83 8.18 -6.79
C THR A 112 5.30 9.52 -7.30
N VAL A 113 4.18 9.52 -8.04
CA VAL A 113 3.56 10.75 -8.54
C VAL A 113 3.09 11.64 -7.39
N LEU A 114 2.34 11.09 -6.43
CA LEU A 114 1.83 11.85 -5.28
C LEU A 114 2.97 12.41 -4.42
N PHE A 115 4.01 11.61 -4.18
CA PHE A 115 5.19 12.06 -3.46
C PHE A 115 5.94 13.16 -4.22
N GLY A 116 6.14 12.99 -5.53
CA GLY A 116 6.77 14.01 -6.36
C GLY A 116 5.99 15.34 -6.36
N LEU A 117 4.67 15.27 -6.46
CA LEU A 117 3.79 16.44 -6.34
C LEU A 117 3.91 17.11 -4.98
N LEU A 118 3.94 16.33 -3.89
CA LEU A 118 4.13 16.86 -2.54
C LEU A 118 5.47 17.61 -2.42
N VAL A 119 6.55 17.01 -2.92
CA VAL A 119 7.89 17.63 -2.90
C VAL A 119 7.88 18.94 -3.68
N ILE A 120 7.33 18.96 -4.89
CA ILE A 120 7.23 20.16 -5.72
C ILE A 120 6.44 21.25 -4.98
N LEU A 121 5.28 20.91 -4.41
CA LEU A 121 4.45 21.89 -3.72
C LEU A 121 5.10 22.42 -2.44
N SER A 122 5.80 21.57 -1.68
CA SER A 122 6.50 21.95 -0.46
C SER A 122 7.79 22.76 -0.69
N SER A 123 8.34 22.70 -1.89
CA SER A 123 9.57 23.40 -2.28
C SER A 123 9.30 24.60 -3.20
N ALA A 124 8.03 24.90 -3.47
CA ALA A 124 7.63 26.06 -4.24
C ALA A 124 8.10 27.35 -3.53
N PRO A 125 8.72 28.31 -4.26
CA PRO A 125 9.02 29.61 -3.69
C PRO A 125 7.72 30.27 -3.23
N VAL A 126 7.72 30.79 -2.00
CA VAL A 126 6.65 31.63 -1.46
C VAL A 126 6.80 33.08 -1.93
#